data_AF-A0A1A3R8D7-F1
#
_entry.id   AF-A0A1A3R8D7-F1
#
_cell.length_a   1.000
_cell.length_b   1.000
_cell.length_c   1.000
_cell.angle_alpha   90.00
_cell.angle_beta   90.00
_cell.angle_gamma   90.00
#
_symmetry.space_group_name_H-M   'P 1'
#
loop_
_entity.id
_entity.type
_entity.pdbx_description
1 polymer ?
#
loop_
_entity_poly.entity_id
_entity_poly.type
_entity_poly.pdbx_seq_one_letter_code
_entity_poly.pdbx_strand_id
1 'polypeptide(L)'
;MSYVVAAPEVLAAASADLEGIRSALSAANAAAAAPTSAVAAAGADEISAAMAALFSGHAELYQALSAQAASFHQQFIRAMSAGGALYAEAEAANASMIGAPMQAAAQNVLANLGIGNVGAGNVGGGNHGNGNVGSGNTGNQNLGSGNIGNGNVGNGNNGIGNIGDGNRGSQNLGSGNAGNNNTGFGNNGVGNVGAGNLGNTNVGNGNLGSGNMGSGNRGDANTGFGNRGSNNVGAANTGNHNIGFGNTGNNDIGFGLTGDNQIGFGALNSGSGNLGFGNSGTGNIGFFNSGTGNVGIFNSGNHSFGFENSGSFSTGFTNSGQGNTGFLNSGFSNFGVGNGGSNNMGMLNGGSQNFGMGNSGFQNTGSGNAGSLNTGDFNAGNFNTGWGNSGASNTGGFDAGNLNTGFGSAITPAGVKNSGFGNTGLDSSGFFNSGGDTSGFQNAGLAFESGFRNSGNGNNVGIGNSGSFLAGIGNTGFDNIGIGNSNVFNSGIGNSGNDDSGFFNKRDAQSGFLN
;
A
#
# COMPACT_ATOMS: atom_id res chain seq x y z
N MET A 1 -12.91 -93.90 40.20
CA MET A 1 -13.90 -93.94 39.11
C MET A 1 -13.35 -94.87 38.05
N SER A 2 -13.93 -96.06 37.91
CA SER A 2 -13.59 -96.97 36.81
C SER A 2 -14.09 -96.34 35.52
N TYR A 3 -13.19 -95.94 34.62
CA TYR A 3 -13.61 -95.51 33.29
C TYR A 3 -14.11 -96.75 32.54
N VAL A 4 -15.41 -96.80 32.28
CA VAL A 4 -15.97 -97.78 31.34
C VAL A 4 -15.57 -97.31 29.96
N VAL A 5 -14.59 -97.98 29.37
CA VAL A 5 -14.23 -97.80 27.95
C VAL A 5 -15.05 -98.82 27.18
N ALA A 6 -16.12 -98.38 26.53
CA ALA A 6 -16.82 -99.19 25.55
C ALA A 6 -16.11 -99.03 24.20
N ALA A 7 -15.94 -100.13 23.47
CA ALA A 7 -15.47 -100.11 22.08
C ALA A 7 -16.58 -100.70 21.21
N PRO A 8 -17.59 -99.89 20.82
CA PRO A 8 -18.72 -100.35 20.01
C PRO A 8 -18.30 -101.11 18.75
N GLU A 9 -17.19 -100.72 18.14
CA GLU A 9 -16.62 -101.35 16.95
C GLU A 9 -16.14 -102.78 17.23
N VAL A 10 -15.57 -103.02 18.41
CA VAL A 10 -15.09 -104.36 18.82
C VAL A 10 -16.28 -105.28 19.11
N LEU A 11 -17.35 -104.76 19.73
CA LEU A 11 -18.59 -105.51 19.94
C LEU A 11 -19.27 -105.86 18.61
N ALA A 12 -19.30 -104.95 17.64
CA ALA A 12 -19.84 -105.22 16.32
C ALA A 12 -19.06 -106.32 15.58
N ALA A 13 -17.71 -106.26 15.62
CA ALA A 13 -16.86 -107.29 15.01
C ALA A 13 -17.08 -108.68 15.63
N ALA A 14 -17.08 -108.76 16.96
CA ALA A 14 -17.29 -110.03 17.65
C ALA A 14 -18.70 -110.61 17.43
N SER A 15 -19.74 -109.77 17.25
CA SER A 15 -21.09 -110.23 16.91
C SER A 15 -21.11 -110.93 15.55
N ALA A 16 -20.39 -110.36 14.56
CA ALA A 16 -20.29 -110.94 13.22
C ALA A 16 -19.55 -112.29 13.23
N ASP A 17 -18.45 -112.39 13.98
CA ASP A 17 -17.69 -113.64 14.12
C ASP A 17 -18.54 -114.77 14.75
N LEU A 18 -19.29 -114.45 15.81
CA LEU A 18 -20.18 -115.40 16.47
C LEU A 18 -21.31 -115.86 15.54
N GLU A 19 -21.80 -115.00 14.65
CA GLU A 19 -22.79 -115.35 13.65
C GLU A 19 -22.21 -116.32 12.60
N GLY A 20 -20.95 -116.13 12.22
CA GLY A 20 -20.18 -117.07 11.41
C GLY A 20 -20.06 -118.47 12.06
N ILE A 21 -19.70 -118.53 13.35
CA ILE A 21 -19.60 -119.79 14.11
C ILE A 21 -20.95 -120.51 14.16
N ARG A 22 -22.04 -119.78 14.42
CA ARG A 22 -23.40 -120.33 14.46
C ARG A 22 -23.78 -121.00 13.14
N SER A 23 -23.47 -120.33 12.05
CA SER A 23 -23.73 -120.81 10.69
C SER A 23 -22.99 -122.13 10.44
N ALA A 24 -21.69 -122.17 10.77
CA ALA A 24 -20.87 -123.37 10.61
C ALA A 24 -21.37 -124.56 11.44
N LEU A 25 -21.74 -124.33 12.71
CA LEU A 25 -22.24 -125.39 13.60
C LEU A 25 -23.61 -125.91 13.12
N SER A 26 -24.49 -125.02 12.67
CA SER A 26 -25.81 -125.40 12.14
C SER A 26 -25.68 -126.26 10.89
N ALA A 27 -24.74 -125.90 9.99
CA ALA A 27 -24.44 -126.69 8.79
C ALA A 27 -23.88 -128.08 9.14
N ALA A 28 -22.97 -128.17 10.12
CA ALA A 28 -22.41 -129.45 10.57
C ALA A 28 -23.48 -130.36 11.20
N ASN A 29 -24.35 -129.83 12.05
CA ASN A 29 -25.45 -130.59 12.65
C ASN A 29 -26.44 -131.10 11.60
N ALA A 30 -26.76 -130.27 10.60
CA ALA A 30 -27.62 -130.68 9.48
C ALA A 30 -26.99 -131.82 8.65
N ALA A 31 -25.68 -131.73 8.37
CA ALA A 31 -24.96 -132.77 7.62
C ALA A 31 -24.91 -134.12 8.36
N ALA A 32 -24.80 -134.10 9.69
CA ALA A 32 -24.75 -135.30 10.51
C ALA A 32 -26.12 -135.96 10.75
N ALA A 33 -27.23 -135.27 10.45
CA ALA A 33 -28.57 -135.73 10.80
C ALA A 33 -28.92 -137.09 10.16
N ALA A 34 -28.85 -137.19 8.84
CA ALA A 34 -29.21 -138.41 8.11
C ALA A 34 -28.38 -139.66 8.47
N PRO A 35 -27.02 -139.62 8.47
CA PRO A 35 -26.23 -140.81 8.78
C PRO A 35 -26.37 -141.29 10.24
N THR A 36 -26.80 -140.42 11.15
CA THR A 36 -26.94 -140.77 12.59
C THR A 36 -28.36 -141.19 12.96
N SER A 37 -29.40 -140.72 12.25
CA SER A 37 -30.80 -141.10 12.53
C SER A 37 -31.29 -142.29 11.72
N ALA A 38 -30.65 -142.63 10.60
CA ALA A 38 -31.03 -143.75 9.73
C ALA A 38 -30.10 -144.97 9.88
N VAL A 39 -29.73 -145.34 11.10
CA VAL A 39 -28.86 -146.50 11.36
C VAL A 39 -29.64 -147.78 11.04
N ALA A 40 -29.17 -148.55 10.06
CA ALA A 40 -29.76 -149.83 9.72
C ALA A 40 -29.37 -150.92 10.73
N ALA A 41 -30.30 -151.84 11.03
CA ALA A 41 -30.00 -153.02 11.83
C ALA A 41 -29.00 -153.94 11.11
N ALA A 42 -27.94 -154.38 11.80
CA ALA A 42 -26.88 -155.22 11.22
C ALA A 42 -27.34 -156.65 10.88
N GLY A 43 -28.36 -157.15 11.59
CA GLY A 43 -29.00 -158.45 11.39
C GLY A 43 -30.52 -158.37 11.63
N ALA A 44 -31.25 -159.42 11.26
CA ALA A 44 -32.70 -159.50 11.43
C ALA A 44 -33.15 -159.86 12.87
N ASP A 45 -32.20 -159.90 13.81
CA ASP A 45 -32.45 -160.20 15.22
C ASP A 45 -32.91 -158.96 16.02
N GLU A 46 -33.57 -159.22 17.13
CA GLU A 46 -34.15 -158.19 18.00
C GLU A 46 -33.09 -157.27 18.63
N ILE A 47 -31.86 -157.77 18.86
CA ILE A 47 -30.77 -156.98 19.45
C ILE A 47 -30.25 -155.96 18.45
N SER A 48 -30.03 -156.38 17.19
CA SER A 48 -29.64 -155.49 16.10
C SER A 48 -30.67 -154.39 15.85
N ALA A 49 -31.97 -154.71 15.91
CA ALA A 49 -33.05 -153.74 15.78
C ALA A 49 -33.10 -152.75 16.97
N ALA A 50 -32.95 -153.24 18.20
CA ALA A 50 -32.92 -152.40 19.40
C ALA A 50 -31.72 -151.44 19.43
N MET A 51 -30.55 -151.90 18.99
CA MET A 51 -29.35 -151.06 18.90
C MET A 51 -29.48 -149.97 17.83
N ALA A 52 -29.99 -150.31 16.64
CA ALA A 52 -30.29 -149.32 15.61
C ALA A 52 -31.28 -148.25 16.12
N ALA A 53 -32.37 -148.68 16.77
CA ALA A 53 -33.35 -147.78 17.36
C ALA A 53 -32.77 -146.88 18.46
N LEU A 54 -31.86 -147.40 19.30
CA LEU A 54 -31.17 -146.60 20.32
C LEU A 54 -30.33 -145.48 19.72
N PHE A 55 -29.51 -145.79 18.70
CA PHE A 55 -28.67 -144.78 18.05
C PHE A 55 -29.50 -143.77 17.28
N SER A 56 -30.52 -144.21 16.54
CA SER A 56 -31.46 -143.32 15.84
C SER A 56 -32.20 -142.40 16.82
N GLY A 57 -32.70 -142.95 17.93
CA GLY A 57 -33.35 -142.16 18.97
C GLY A 57 -32.41 -141.16 19.66
N HIS A 58 -31.15 -141.53 19.89
CA HIS A 58 -30.15 -140.61 20.42
C HIS A 58 -29.85 -139.46 19.45
N ALA A 59 -29.76 -139.75 18.14
CA ALA A 59 -29.53 -138.75 17.11
C ALA A 59 -30.68 -137.73 17.02
N GLU A 60 -31.93 -138.17 17.13
CA GLU A 60 -33.10 -137.27 17.15
C GLU A 60 -33.08 -136.34 18.37
N LEU A 61 -32.76 -136.87 19.55
CA LEU A 61 -32.58 -136.06 20.76
C LEU A 61 -31.44 -135.04 20.61
N TYR A 62 -30.31 -135.45 20.02
CA TYR A 62 -29.20 -134.55 19.72
C TYR A 62 -29.62 -133.43 18.77
N GLN A 63 -30.35 -133.74 17.69
CA GLN A 63 -30.83 -132.73 16.74
C GLN A 63 -31.73 -131.71 17.43
N ALA A 64 -32.67 -132.17 18.26
CA ALA A 64 -33.55 -131.29 19.04
C ALA A 64 -32.77 -130.36 19.99
N LEU A 65 -31.79 -130.90 20.72
CA LEU A 65 -30.94 -130.12 21.61
C LEU A 65 -30.07 -129.11 20.84
N SER A 66 -29.54 -129.52 19.69
CA SER A 66 -28.70 -128.65 18.85
C SER A 66 -29.48 -127.45 18.29
N ALA A 67 -30.75 -127.63 17.95
CA ALA A 67 -31.64 -126.55 17.54
C ALA A 67 -31.92 -125.58 18.69
N GLN A 68 -32.09 -126.09 19.91
CA GLN A 68 -32.25 -125.25 21.11
C GLN A 68 -30.98 -124.42 21.38
N ALA A 69 -29.80 -125.02 21.27
CA ALA A 69 -28.52 -124.32 21.41
C ALA A 69 -28.33 -123.23 20.34
N ALA A 70 -28.70 -123.50 19.08
CA ALA A 70 -28.62 -122.53 17.99
C ALA A 70 -29.54 -121.32 18.20
N SER A 71 -30.69 -121.50 18.86
CA SER A 71 -31.61 -120.42 19.24
C SER A 71 -31.01 -119.55 20.36
N PHE A 72 -30.45 -120.17 21.40
CA PHE A 72 -29.77 -119.45 22.48
C PHE A 72 -28.59 -118.62 21.94
N HIS A 73 -27.76 -119.21 21.08
CA HIS A 73 -26.63 -118.52 20.45
C HIS A 73 -27.08 -117.30 19.63
N GLN A 74 -28.23 -117.39 18.94
CA GLN A 74 -28.80 -116.24 18.22
C GLN A 74 -29.23 -115.11 19.16
N GLN A 75 -29.83 -115.44 20.30
CA GLN A 75 -30.23 -114.45 21.29
C GLN A 75 -29.01 -113.72 21.87
N PHE A 76 -27.92 -114.44 22.11
CA PHE A 76 -26.66 -113.87 22.57
C PHE A 76 -26.07 -112.84 21.59
N ILE A 77 -25.99 -113.18 20.30
CA ILE A 77 -25.52 -112.25 19.25
C ILE A 77 -26.38 -110.98 19.22
N ARG A 78 -27.72 -111.12 19.25
CA ARG A 78 -28.64 -109.97 19.25
C ARG A 78 -28.42 -109.03 20.44
N ALA A 79 -28.24 -109.60 21.63
CA ALA A 79 -27.98 -108.81 22.83
C ALA A 79 -26.66 -108.03 22.72
N MET A 80 -25.61 -108.66 22.17
CA MET A 80 -24.30 -108.04 22.04
C MET A 80 -24.31 -106.87 21.03
N SER A 81 -24.96 -107.04 19.88
CA SER A 81 -25.11 -105.96 18.90
C SER A 81 -25.95 -104.79 19.42
N ALA A 82 -27.04 -105.07 20.15
CA ALA A 82 -27.85 -104.03 20.78
C ALA A 82 -27.06 -103.24 21.84
N GLY A 83 -26.24 -103.92 22.64
CA GLY A 83 -25.34 -103.28 23.61
C GLY A 83 -24.35 -102.31 22.94
N GLY A 84 -23.72 -102.73 21.83
CA GLY A 84 -22.80 -101.88 21.07
C GLY A 84 -23.46 -100.59 20.55
N ALA A 85 -24.68 -100.70 20.01
CA ALA A 85 -25.42 -99.54 19.51
C ALA A 85 -25.74 -98.51 20.61
N LEU A 86 -26.16 -98.98 21.79
CA LEU A 86 -26.48 -98.09 22.93
C LEU A 86 -25.26 -97.29 23.40
N TYR A 87 -24.07 -97.88 23.39
CA TYR A 87 -22.84 -97.14 23.74
C TYR A 87 -22.49 -96.07 22.69
N ALA A 88 -22.60 -96.39 21.39
CA ALA A 88 -22.35 -95.42 20.33
C ALA A 88 -23.34 -94.24 20.37
N GLU A 89 -24.61 -94.51 20.64
CA GLU A 89 -25.63 -93.47 20.82
C GLU A 89 -25.35 -92.57 22.03
N ALA A 90 -24.90 -93.15 23.15
CA ALA A 90 -24.53 -92.40 24.34
C ALA A 90 -23.34 -91.45 24.08
N GLU A 91 -22.32 -91.89 23.34
CA GLU A 91 -21.19 -91.05 22.94
C GLU A 91 -21.61 -89.89 22.04
N ALA A 92 -22.48 -90.15 21.05
CA ALA A 92 -23.02 -89.12 20.17
C ALA A 92 -23.86 -88.06 20.93
N ALA A 93 -24.70 -88.50 21.87
CA ALA A 93 -25.49 -87.60 22.71
C ALA A 93 -24.59 -86.69 23.57
N ASN A 94 -23.58 -87.26 24.23
CA ASN A 94 -22.65 -86.52 25.08
C ASN A 94 -21.87 -85.44 24.29
N ALA A 95 -21.45 -85.72 23.05
CA ALA A 95 -20.75 -84.74 22.21
C ALA A 95 -21.63 -83.52 21.85
N SER A 96 -22.93 -83.74 21.62
CA SER A 96 -23.87 -82.66 21.25
C SER A 96 -24.16 -81.67 22.39
N MET A 97 -24.08 -82.11 23.65
CA MET A 97 -24.40 -81.27 24.81
C MET A 97 -23.38 -80.17 25.10
N ILE A 98 -22.13 -80.33 24.65
CA ILE A 98 -21.02 -79.41 24.98
C ILE A 98 -20.69 -78.46 23.82
N GLY A 99 -20.88 -78.87 22.56
CA GLY A 99 -20.45 -78.09 21.39
C GLY A 99 -21.27 -76.81 21.12
N ALA A 100 -22.60 -76.92 21.11
CA ALA A 100 -23.47 -75.81 20.70
C ALA A 100 -23.52 -74.61 21.68
N PRO A 101 -23.57 -74.81 23.01
CA PRO A 101 -23.68 -73.68 23.96
C PRO A 101 -22.38 -72.85 24.06
N MET A 102 -21.21 -73.49 23.98
CA MET A 102 -19.92 -72.78 24.06
C MET A 102 -19.67 -71.89 22.84
N GLN A 103 -20.11 -72.31 21.65
CA GLN A 103 -19.95 -71.52 20.42
C GLN A 103 -20.81 -70.24 20.45
N ALA A 104 -22.02 -70.31 21.01
CA ALA A 104 -22.91 -69.16 21.19
C ALA A 104 -22.43 -68.19 22.28
N ALA A 105 -21.81 -68.71 23.35
CA ALA A 105 -21.22 -67.88 24.40
C ALA A 105 -19.97 -67.13 23.92
N ALA A 106 -19.10 -67.78 23.14
CA ALA A 106 -17.90 -67.16 22.57
C ALA A 106 -18.23 -66.00 21.60
N GLN A 107 -19.30 -66.12 20.82
CA GLN A 107 -19.76 -65.06 19.91
C GLN A 107 -20.26 -63.80 20.65
N ASN A 108 -20.82 -63.96 21.86
CA ASN A 108 -21.30 -62.82 22.66
C ASN A 108 -20.16 -62.02 23.32
N VAL A 109 -19.06 -62.67 23.73
CA VAL A 109 -17.89 -61.98 24.32
C VAL A 109 -17.18 -61.10 23.29
N LEU A 110 -17.29 -61.41 21.99
CA LEU A 110 -16.78 -60.54 20.91
C LEU A 110 -17.65 -59.30 20.67
N ALA A 111 -18.90 -59.28 21.13
CA ALA A 111 -19.84 -58.21 20.79
C ALA A 111 -19.72 -57.00 21.73
N ASN A 112 -19.52 -57.13 23.03
CA ASN A 112 -19.29 -55.97 23.92
C ASN A 112 -18.53 -56.39 25.20
N LEU A 113 -17.45 -55.70 25.54
CA LEU A 113 -16.69 -55.88 26.77
C LEU A 113 -17.03 -54.77 27.78
N GLY A 114 -17.96 -55.03 28.69
CA GLY A 114 -18.36 -54.14 29.79
C GLY A 114 -19.88 -53.95 29.91
N ILE A 115 -20.33 -53.28 30.99
CA ILE A 115 -21.76 -53.19 31.35
C ILE A 115 -22.49 -52.05 30.63
N GLY A 116 -23.77 -52.27 30.30
CA GLY A 116 -24.67 -51.22 29.77
C GLY A 116 -24.39 -50.79 28.33
N ASN A 117 -23.65 -51.59 27.55
CA ASN A 117 -23.42 -51.31 26.13
C ASN A 117 -24.63 -51.73 25.28
N VAL A 118 -24.99 -50.90 24.30
CA VAL A 118 -26.01 -51.14 23.27
C VAL A 118 -25.35 -51.02 21.90
N GLY A 119 -25.40 -52.09 21.09
CA GLY A 119 -24.66 -52.19 19.81
C GLY A 119 -23.62 -53.30 19.85
N ALA A 120 -22.58 -53.23 19.01
CA ALA A 120 -21.54 -54.26 18.88
C ALA A 120 -20.12 -53.68 18.79
N GLY A 121 -19.12 -54.47 19.15
CA GLY A 121 -17.70 -54.12 19.20
C GLY A 121 -17.30 -53.10 20.27
N ASN A 122 -18.09 -52.88 21.33
CA ASN A 122 -17.74 -51.87 22.34
C ASN A 122 -16.82 -52.43 23.44
N VAL A 123 -15.88 -51.62 23.94
CA VAL A 123 -14.99 -51.93 25.08
C VAL A 123 -15.11 -50.80 26.10
N GLY A 124 -15.45 -51.12 27.36
CA GLY A 124 -15.84 -50.16 28.40
C GLY A 124 -17.35 -50.20 28.68
N GLY A 125 -17.92 -49.19 29.35
CA GLY A 125 -19.31 -49.25 29.85
C GLY A 125 -20.22 -48.14 29.36
N GLY A 126 -21.52 -48.43 29.22
CA GLY A 126 -22.55 -47.43 28.92
C GLY A 126 -22.48 -46.84 27.51
N ASN A 127 -21.91 -47.54 26.54
CA ASN A 127 -21.82 -47.06 25.15
C ASN A 127 -23.10 -47.38 24.36
N HIS A 128 -23.56 -46.46 23.51
CA HIS A 128 -24.69 -46.63 22.61
C HIS A 128 -24.23 -46.45 21.15
N GLY A 129 -24.15 -47.53 20.39
CA GLY A 129 -23.61 -47.59 19.03
C GLY A 129 -22.52 -48.67 18.92
N ASN A 130 -21.73 -48.64 17.85
CA ASN A 130 -20.80 -49.71 17.50
C ASN A 130 -19.33 -49.29 17.58
N GLY A 131 -18.45 -50.19 18.03
CA GLY A 131 -17.00 -50.06 17.93
C GLY A 131 -16.40 -48.99 18.84
N ASN A 132 -17.04 -48.64 19.95
CA ASN A 132 -16.53 -47.63 20.87
C ASN A 132 -15.55 -48.23 21.89
N VAL A 133 -14.47 -47.53 22.21
CA VAL A 133 -13.50 -47.89 23.25
C VAL A 133 -13.46 -46.78 24.30
N GLY A 134 -13.86 -47.08 25.54
CA GLY A 134 -14.08 -46.14 26.64
C GLY A 134 -15.52 -46.21 27.14
N SER A 135 -15.98 -45.19 27.88
CA SER A 135 -17.29 -45.24 28.54
C SER A 135 -18.20 -44.07 28.18
N GLY A 136 -19.51 -44.33 28.17
CA GLY A 136 -20.55 -43.30 28.01
C GLY A 136 -20.58 -42.66 26.63
N ASN A 137 -20.12 -43.34 25.57
CA ASN A 137 -20.16 -42.81 24.21
C ASN A 137 -21.52 -43.05 23.55
N THR A 138 -22.03 -42.09 22.78
CA THR A 138 -23.22 -42.23 21.93
C THR A 138 -22.85 -41.98 20.47
N GLY A 139 -22.98 -43.00 19.62
CA GLY A 139 -22.52 -43.04 18.23
C GLY A 139 -21.48 -44.15 18.01
N ASN A 140 -20.76 -44.10 16.89
CA ASN A 140 -19.89 -45.19 16.45
C ASN A 140 -18.40 -44.83 16.45
N GLN A 141 -17.53 -45.82 16.66
CA GLN A 141 -16.07 -45.73 16.48
C GLN A 141 -15.40 -44.63 17.32
N ASN A 142 -15.92 -44.33 18.51
CA ASN A 142 -15.29 -43.36 19.41
C ASN A 142 -14.21 -44.01 20.27
N LEU A 143 -13.09 -43.34 20.47
CA LEU A 143 -12.01 -43.72 21.38
C LEU A 143 -11.88 -42.67 22.49
N GLY A 144 -12.12 -43.06 23.73
CA GLY A 144 -12.22 -42.17 24.89
C GLY A 144 -13.64 -42.18 25.48
N SER A 145 -13.96 -41.23 26.36
CA SER A 145 -15.22 -41.27 27.13
C SER A 145 -16.12 -40.05 26.89
N GLY A 146 -17.44 -40.26 27.01
CA GLY A 146 -18.44 -39.19 26.98
C GLY A 146 -18.59 -38.51 25.62
N ASN A 147 -18.21 -39.15 24.52
CA ASN A 147 -18.36 -38.58 23.19
C ASN A 147 -19.78 -38.78 22.64
N ILE A 148 -20.28 -37.79 21.90
CA ILE A 148 -21.55 -37.82 21.17
C ILE A 148 -21.26 -37.62 19.68
N GLY A 149 -21.70 -38.54 18.83
CA GLY A 149 -21.40 -38.58 17.39
C GLY A 149 -20.38 -39.67 17.05
N ASN A 150 -19.71 -39.56 15.90
CA ASN A 150 -18.96 -40.67 15.31
C ASN A 150 -17.46 -40.36 15.15
N GLY A 151 -16.60 -41.37 15.36
CA GLY A 151 -15.18 -41.31 15.01
C GLY A 151 -14.36 -40.31 15.82
N ASN A 152 -14.79 -39.96 17.04
CA ASN A 152 -14.06 -39.03 17.90
C ASN A 152 -12.95 -39.75 18.68
N VAL A 153 -11.81 -39.08 18.88
CA VAL A 153 -10.68 -39.54 19.70
C VAL A 153 -10.45 -38.54 20.82
N GLY A 154 -10.43 -38.98 22.07
CA GLY A 154 -10.41 -38.13 23.27
C GLY A 154 -11.76 -38.11 23.98
N ASN A 155 -12.01 -37.12 24.84
CA ASN A 155 -13.14 -37.13 25.76
C ASN A 155 -14.10 -35.95 25.56
N GLY A 156 -15.40 -36.19 25.77
CA GLY A 156 -16.41 -35.14 25.82
C GLY A 156 -16.63 -34.38 24.51
N ASN A 157 -16.29 -35.00 23.36
CA ASN A 157 -16.52 -34.37 22.06
C ASN A 157 -17.99 -34.55 21.62
N ASN A 158 -18.54 -33.55 20.94
CA ASN A 158 -19.88 -33.59 20.36
C ASN A 158 -19.81 -33.23 18.87
N GLY A 159 -19.95 -34.24 18.00
CA GLY A 159 -19.90 -34.14 16.55
C GLY A 159 -19.12 -35.30 15.93
N ILE A 160 -18.51 -35.07 14.77
CA ILE A 160 -17.89 -36.15 13.97
C ILE A 160 -16.39 -35.91 13.80
N GLY A 161 -15.58 -36.93 14.04
CA GLY A 161 -14.17 -36.94 13.66
C GLY A 161 -13.30 -35.94 14.41
N ASN A 162 -13.63 -35.58 15.65
CA ASN A 162 -12.79 -34.71 16.46
C ASN A 162 -11.65 -35.51 17.12
N ILE A 163 -10.48 -34.88 17.27
CA ILE A 163 -9.32 -35.44 17.97
C ILE A 163 -8.91 -34.46 19.08
N GLY A 164 -8.92 -34.91 20.33
CA GLY A 164 -8.68 -34.10 21.54
C GLY A 164 -9.94 -34.05 22.42
N ASP A 165 -10.05 -33.04 23.30
CA ASP A 165 -11.09 -33.05 24.35
C ASP A 165 -12.07 -31.88 24.24
N GLY A 166 -13.36 -32.13 24.50
CA GLY A 166 -14.36 -31.09 24.71
C GLY A 166 -14.72 -30.27 23.46
N ASN A 167 -14.51 -30.81 22.26
CA ASN A 167 -14.86 -30.11 21.02
C ASN A 167 -16.36 -30.22 20.70
N ARG A 168 -16.96 -29.17 20.13
CA ARG A 168 -18.31 -29.16 19.57
C ARG A 168 -18.27 -28.85 18.09
N GLY A 169 -18.93 -29.64 17.27
CA GLY A 169 -18.84 -29.60 15.81
C GLY A 169 -17.92 -30.71 15.28
N SER A 170 -17.45 -30.60 14.04
CA SER A 170 -16.78 -31.73 13.36
C SER A 170 -15.36 -31.42 12.92
N GLN A 171 -14.52 -32.45 12.85
CA GLN A 171 -13.17 -32.41 12.31
C GLN A 171 -12.24 -31.40 13.02
N ASN A 172 -12.46 -31.19 14.33
CA ASN A 172 -11.56 -30.36 15.12
C ASN A 172 -10.38 -31.17 15.67
N LEU A 173 -9.19 -30.59 15.67
CA LEU A 173 -7.98 -31.13 16.28
C LEU A 173 -7.54 -30.24 17.45
N GLY A 174 -7.35 -30.81 18.63
CA GLY A 174 -7.05 -30.10 19.87
C GLY A 174 -8.27 -30.04 20.80
N SER A 175 -8.38 -29.03 21.66
CA SER A 175 -9.38 -29.06 22.74
C SER A 175 -10.22 -27.79 22.86
N GLY A 176 -11.49 -27.97 23.25
CA GLY A 176 -12.42 -26.88 23.54
C GLY A 176 -12.84 -26.05 22.33
N ASN A 177 -12.69 -26.56 21.11
CA ASN A 177 -13.11 -25.85 19.91
C ASN A 177 -14.63 -25.97 19.69
N ALA A 178 -15.26 -24.92 19.17
CA ALA A 178 -16.67 -24.88 18.80
C ALA A 178 -16.80 -24.48 17.31
N GLY A 179 -17.48 -25.30 16.51
CA GLY A 179 -17.55 -25.17 15.05
C GLY A 179 -16.75 -26.28 14.37
N ASN A 180 -16.30 -26.06 13.13
CA ASN A 180 -15.76 -27.14 12.30
C ASN A 180 -14.32 -26.87 11.83
N ASN A 181 -13.55 -27.93 11.60
CA ASN A 181 -12.21 -27.84 10.99
C ASN A 181 -11.21 -26.94 11.75
N ASN A 182 -11.36 -26.77 13.06
CA ASN A 182 -10.41 -25.96 13.83
C ASN A 182 -9.24 -26.83 14.31
N THR A 183 -8.04 -26.26 14.31
CA THR A 183 -6.82 -26.87 14.86
C THR A 183 -6.27 -26.00 15.98
N GLY A 184 -6.09 -26.58 17.18
CA GLY A 184 -5.58 -25.90 18.37
C GLY A 184 -6.63 -25.83 19.49
N PHE A 185 -6.71 -24.72 20.20
CA PHE A 185 -7.43 -24.65 21.48
C PHE A 185 -8.45 -23.52 21.54
N GLY A 186 -9.66 -23.83 22.00
CA GLY A 186 -10.65 -22.80 22.34
C GLY A 186 -11.09 -21.90 21.18
N ASN A 187 -11.00 -22.38 19.93
CA ASN A 187 -11.46 -21.62 18.77
C ASN A 187 -12.98 -21.71 18.63
N ASN A 188 -13.62 -20.63 18.18
CA ASN A 188 -15.04 -20.58 17.88
C ASN A 188 -15.25 -20.09 16.43
N GLY A 189 -15.77 -20.97 15.58
CA GLY A 189 -16.00 -20.73 14.15
C GLY A 189 -15.46 -21.88 13.30
N VAL A 190 -15.10 -21.59 12.06
CA VAL A 190 -14.70 -22.61 11.08
C VAL A 190 -13.28 -22.39 10.57
N GLY A 191 -12.46 -23.44 10.55
CA GLY A 191 -11.16 -23.43 9.86
C GLY A 191 -10.08 -22.61 10.54
N ASN A 192 -10.17 -22.37 11.85
CA ASN A 192 -9.14 -21.63 12.57
C ASN A 192 -7.96 -22.52 12.94
N VAL A 193 -6.74 -21.97 12.89
CA VAL A 193 -5.50 -22.63 13.31
C VAL A 193 -4.84 -21.78 14.39
N GLY A 194 -4.64 -22.35 15.58
CA GLY A 194 -4.07 -21.66 16.75
C GLY A 194 -5.02 -21.68 17.94
N ALA A 195 -4.97 -20.67 18.80
CA ALA A 195 -5.71 -20.64 20.05
C ALA A 195 -6.59 -19.41 20.22
N GLY A 196 -7.80 -19.61 20.74
CA GLY A 196 -8.69 -18.53 21.20
C GLY A 196 -9.20 -17.61 20.08
N ASN A 197 -9.30 -18.11 18.85
CA ASN A 197 -9.86 -17.32 17.75
C ASN A 197 -11.40 -17.33 17.78
N LEU A 198 -12.03 -16.19 17.50
CA LEU A 198 -13.47 -16.05 17.31
C LEU A 198 -13.75 -15.51 15.90
N GLY A 199 -14.39 -16.32 15.06
CA GLY A 199 -14.62 -16.08 13.64
C GLY A 199 -14.06 -17.21 12.77
N ASN A 200 -13.88 -16.98 11.48
CA ASN A 200 -13.51 -18.05 10.54
C ASN A 200 -12.12 -17.87 9.94
N THR A 201 -11.45 -18.97 9.60
CA THR A 201 -10.22 -19.00 8.80
C THR A 201 -9.06 -18.17 9.36
N ASN A 202 -9.00 -17.99 10.68
CA ASN A 202 -7.88 -17.29 11.32
C ASN A 202 -6.69 -18.22 11.51
N VAL A 203 -5.48 -17.73 11.30
CA VAL A 203 -4.22 -18.42 11.55
C VAL A 203 -3.41 -17.63 12.55
N GLY A 204 -3.15 -18.21 13.73
CA GLY A 204 -2.50 -17.57 14.86
C GLY A 204 -3.42 -17.50 16.08
N ASN A 205 -3.15 -16.60 17.04
CA ASN A 205 -3.79 -16.65 18.35
C ASN A 205 -4.61 -15.40 18.66
N GLY A 206 -5.78 -15.58 19.31
CA GLY A 206 -6.55 -14.50 19.90
C GLY A 206 -7.13 -13.52 18.88
N ASN A 207 -7.42 -13.96 17.66
CA ASN A 207 -8.04 -13.11 16.65
C ASN A 207 -9.56 -13.04 16.84
N LEU A 208 -10.14 -11.85 16.64
CA LEU A 208 -11.57 -11.58 16.65
C LEU A 208 -12.00 -11.05 15.28
N GLY A 209 -12.77 -11.82 14.53
CA GLY A 209 -13.09 -11.57 13.13
C GLY A 209 -12.62 -12.74 12.25
N SER A 210 -12.63 -12.57 10.93
CA SER A 210 -12.35 -13.65 9.98
C SER A 210 -11.14 -13.37 9.09
N GLY A 211 -10.44 -14.43 8.69
CA GLY A 211 -9.35 -14.37 7.71
C GLY A 211 -8.09 -13.68 8.20
N ASN A 212 -7.89 -13.54 9.52
CA ASN A 212 -6.69 -12.91 10.05
C ASN A 212 -5.51 -13.89 10.07
N MET A 213 -4.33 -13.43 9.71
CA MET A 213 -3.07 -14.14 9.85
C MET A 213 -2.18 -13.42 10.87
N GLY A 214 -1.67 -14.13 11.87
CA GLY A 214 -0.96 -13.56 13.02
C GLY A 214 -1.84 -13.52 14.27
N SER A 215 -1.53 -12.66 15.25
CA SER A 215 -2.13 -12.75 16.59
C SER A 215 -2.73 -11.44 17.08
N GLY A 216 -3.83 -11.54 17.83
CA GLY A 216 -4.48 -10.43 18.53
C GLY A 216 -5.17 -9.43 17.61
N ASN A 217 -5.47 -9.80 16.36
CA ASN A 217 -6.16 -8.91 15.43
C ASN A 217 -7.65 -8.84 15.75
N ARG A 218 -8.25 -7.65 15.62
CA ARG A 218 -9.70 -7.40 15.75
C ARG A 218 -10.23 -6.77 14.45
N GLY A 219 -11.09 -7.48 13.75
CA GLY A 219 -11.59 -7.15 12.41
C GLY A 219 -11.22 -8.25 11.43
N ASP A 220 -11.32 -7.99 10.13
CA ASP A 220 -11.21 -9.02 9.11
C ASP A 220 -9.95 -8.86 8.24
N ALA A 221 -9.42 -9.97 7.75
CA ALA A 221 -8.35 -10.02 6.74
C ALA A 221 -7.06 -9.25 7.13
N ASN A 222 -6.74 -9.14 8.43
CA ASN A 222 -5.48 -8.53 8.85
C ASN A 222 -4.33 -9.53 8.79
N THR A 223 -3.14 -9.07 8.43
CA THR A 223 -1.89 -9.84 8.49
C THR A 223 -0.92 -9.17 9.46
N GLY A 224 -0.51 -9.89 10.51
CA GLY A 224 0.43 -9.42 11.53
C GLY A 224 -0.19 -9.38 12.94
N PHE A 225 0.12 -8.37 13.74
CA PHE A 225 -0.13 -8.41 15.19
C PHE A 225 -0.93 -7.23 15.72
N GLY A 226 -1.99 -7.50 16.48
CA GLY A 226 -2.68 -6.47 17.24
C GLY A 226 -3.37 -5.39 16.40
N ASN A 227 -3.69 -5.67 15.14
CA ASN A 227 -4.38 -4.70 14.28
C ASN A 227 -5.87 -4.59 14.69
N ARG A 228 -6.44 -3.40 14.59
CA ARG A 228 -7.86 -3.11 14.81
C ARG A 228 -8.46 -2.49 13.56
N GLY A 229 -9.51 -3.10 13.02
CA GLY A 229 -10.10 -2.78 11.72
C GLY A 229 -9.75 -3.87 10.70
N SER A 230 -9.90 -3.61 9.41
CA SER A 230 -9.80 -4.66 8.38
C SER A 230 -8.72 -4.39 7.33
N ASN A 231 -8.21 -5.46 6.73
CA ASN A 231 -7.20 -5.43 5.66
C ASN A 231 -5.88 -4.72 6.04
N ASN A 232 -5.50 -4.70 7.32
CA ASN A 232 -4.22 -4.12 7.72
C ASN A 232 -3.08 -5.14 7.60
N VAL A 233 -1.89 -4.70 7.19
CA VAL A 233 -0.66 -5.49 7.14
C VAL A 233 0.38 -4.87 8.07
N GLY A 234 0.90 -5.63 9.01
CA GLY A 234 1.89 -5.17 10.00
C GLY A 234 1.35 -5.23 11.42
N ALA A 235 1.66 -4.26 12.28
CA ALA A 235 1.30 -4.36 13.69
C ALA A 235 0.73 -3.08 14.30
N ALA A 236 -0.19 -3.26 15.26
CA ALA A 236 -0.82 -2.20 16.04
C ALA A 236 -1.51 -1.10 15.19
N ASN A 237 -1.90 -1.39 13.94
CA ASN A 237 -2.63 -0.43 13.13
C ASN A 237 -4.08 -0.33 13.60
N THR A 238 -4.63 0.87 13.63
CA THR A 238 -6.04 1.15 13.93
C THR A 238 -6.70 1.83 12.74
N GLY A 239 -7.75 1.23 12.19
CA GLY A 239 -8.44 1.64 10.97
C GLY A 239 -8.28 0.58 9.87
N ASN A 240 -8.40 0.95 8.59
CA ASN A 240 -8.47 -0.03 7.49
C ASN A 240 -7.40 0.18 6.42
N HIS A 241 -6.96 -0.92 5.79
CA HIS A 241 -6.02 -0.91 4.67
C HIS A 241 -4.65 -0.26 4.99
N ASN A 242 -4.23 -0.27 6.26
CA ASN A 242 -2.94 0.28 6.64
C ASN A 242 -1.83 -0.76 6.48
N ILE A 243 -0.66 -0.33 6.00
CA ILE A 243 0.55 -1.13 5.87
C ILE A 243 1.64 -0.53 6.77
N GLY A 244 2.15 -1.30 7.71
CA GLY A 244 3.26 -0.91 8.59
C GLY A 244 2.89 -0.99 10.07
N PHE A 245 3.33 -0.02 10.88
CA PHE A 245 3.28 -0.15 12.34
C PHE A 245 2.65 1.06 13.02
N GLY A 246 1.62 0.84 13.85
CA GLY A 246 1.04 1.88 14.70
C GLY A 246 0.34 3.01 13.95
N ASN A 247 -0.12 2.78 12.72
CA ASN A 247 -0.86 3.80 11.97
C ASN A 247 -2.30 3.90 12.49
N THR A 248 -2.81 5.13 12.59
CA THR A 248 -4.18 5.44 13.04
C THR A 248 -4.92 6.22 11.95
N GLY A 249 -5.86 5.57 11.27
CA GLY A 249 -6.59 6.10 10.11
C GLY A 249 -6.73 5.04 9.01
N ASN A 250 -6.91 5.43 7.76
CA ASN A 250 -7.14 4.50 6.65
C ASN A 250 -6.19 4.74 5.47
N ASN A 251 -5.78 3.63 4.83
CA ASN A 251 -4.91 3.63 3.65
C ASN A 251 -3.52 4.25 3.90
N ASP A 252 -3.01 4.12 5.12
CA ASP A 252 -1.68 4.62 5.49
C ASP A 252 -0.58 3.59 5.21
N ILE A 253 0.56 4.02 4.67
CA ILE A 253 1.74 3.17 4.46
C ILE A 253 2.93 3.74 5.23
N GLY A 254 3.29 3.12 6.35
CA GLY A 254 4.40 3.61 7.16
C GLY A 254 4.36 3.29 8.64
N PHE A 255 4.93 4.17 9.45
CA PHE A 255 5.12 3.95 10.89
C PHE A 255 4.57 5.13 11.70
N GLY A 256 3.62 4.87 12.59
CA GLY A 256 3.10 5.86 13.55
C GLY A 256 2.32 7.00 12.93
N LEU A 257 1.72 6.81 11.74
CA LEU A 257 0.92 7.82 11.05
C LEU A 257 -0.42 8.07 11.77
N THR A 258 -0.96 9.28 11.65
CA THR A 258 -2.30 9.64 12.18
C THR A 258 -3.03 10.50 11.17
N GLY A 259 -4.14 10.01 10.60
CA GLY A 259 -4.86 10.61 9.47
C GLY A 259 -5.12 9.59 8.36
N ASP A 260 -5.66 10.00 7.21
CA ASP A 260 -5.95 9.07 6.09
C ASP A 260 -5.01 9.34 4.90
N ASN A 261 -4.72 8.28 4.12
CA ASN A 261 -3.96 8.31 2.88
C ASN A 261 -2.52 8.85 3.01
N GLN A 262 -1.87 8.60 4.14
CA GLN A 262 -0.50 9.06 4.39
C GLN A 262 0.55 8.02 4.03
N ILE A 263 1.74 8.48 3.67
CA ILE A 263 2.91 7.61 3.46
C ILE A 263 4.11 8.21 4.22
N GLY A 264 4.77 7.42 5.07
CA GLY A 264 6.02 7.82 5.74
C GLY A 264 6.15 7.43 7.21
N PHE A 265 6.81 8.29 8.00
CA PHE A 265 7.01 8.09 9.44
C PHE A 265 6.29 9.22 10.17
N GLY A 266 5.27 8.92 10.99
CA GLY A 266 4.33 9.92 11.51
C GLY A 266 4.94 10.95 12.46
N ALA A 267 6.02 10.61 13.18
CA ALA A 267 6.78 11.62 13.92
C ALA A 267 7.38 12.71 13.00
N LEU A 268 7.54 12.40 11.72
CA LEU A 268 8.19 13.23 10.72
C LEU A 268 7.24 13.55 9.54
N ASN A 269 5.95 13.20 9.56
CA ASN A 269 5.03 13.54 8.47
C ASN A 269 3.61 13.73 9.04
N SER A 270 3.34 14.87 9.66
CA SER A 270 2.14 15.11 10.49
C SER A 270 1.07 15.94 9.76
N GLY A 271 -0.21 15.62 9.94
CA GLY A 271 -1.35 16.34 9.37
C GLY A 271 -2.10 15.54 8.30
N SER A 272 -2.63 16.17 7.24
CA SER A 272 -3.46 15.45 6.25
C SER A 272 -3.04 15.70 4.80
N GLY A 273 -3.06 14.65 3.98
CA GLY A 273 -2.78 14.75 2.54
C GLY A 273 -1.33 15.15 2.18
N ASN A 274 -0.36 14.96 3.08
CA ASN A 274 1.05 15.22 2.79
C ASN A 274 1.67 14.05 2.00
N LEU A 275 2.47 14.35 0.97
CA LEU A 275 3.20 13.39 0.14
C LEU A 275 4.72 13.62 0.27
N GLY A 276 5.48 12.64 0.76
CA GLY A 276 6.95 12.73 0.90
C GLY A 276 7.42 12.44 2.33
N PHE A 277 8.39 13.21 2.86
CA PHE A 277 8.99 12.96 4.17
C PHE A 277 9.34 14.25 4.91
N GLY A 278 9.08 14.35 6.20
CA GLY A 278 9.41 15.56 6.98
C GLY A 278 8.28 16.59 7.07
N ASN A 279 7.14 16.41 6.38
CA ASN A 279 6.16 17.49 6.24
C ASN A 279 5.24 17.64 7.48
N SER A 280 4.71 18.84 7.72
CA SER A 280 3.73 19.12 8.77
C SER A 280 2.60 20.02 8.26
N GLY A 281 1.35 19.73 8.62
CA GLY A 281 0.18 20.48 8.16
C GLY A 281 -0.58 19.76 7.04
N THR A 282 -1.08 20.47 6.05
CA THR A 282 -2.05 19.93 5.08
C THR A 282 -1.57 20.02 3.63
N GLY A 283 -1.67 18.92 2.87
CA GLY A 283 -1.48 18.93 1.42
C GLY A 283 -0.07 19.26 0.91
N ASN A 284 0.98 19.11 1.74
CA ASN A 284 2.35 19.42 1.33
C ASN A 284 2.99 18.27 0.53
N ILE A 285 3.75 18.59 -0.53
CA ILE A 285 4.44 17.61 -1.39
C ILE A 285 5.95 17.85 -1.33
N GLY A 286 6.75 16.82 -1.04
CA GLY A 286 8.21 16.87 -1.00
C GLY A 286 8.77 16.65 0.40
N PHE A 287 9.77 17.44 0.81
CA PHE A 287 10.55 17.18 2.02
C PHE A 287 10.52 18.33 3.03
N PHE A 288 10.25 18.03 4.31
CA PHE A 288 10.37 18.98 5.43
C PHE A 288 9.58 20.29 5.29
N ASN A 289 8.45 20.29 4.57
CA ASN A 289 7.60 21.47 4.42
C ASN A 289 6.63 21.61 5.61
N SER A 290 6.28 22.84 6.01
CA SER A 290 5.29 23.10 7.06
C SER A 290 4.17 24.04 6.61
N GLY A 291 2.94 23.82 7.06
CA GLY A 291 1.77 24.63 6.72
C GLY A 291 0.87 23.96 5.67
N THR A 292 0.37 24.70 4.68
CA THR A 292 -0.66 24.22 3.74
C THR A 292 -0.20 24.26 2.28
N GLY A 293 -0.28 23.14 1.55
CA GLY A 293 -0.19 23.13 0.09
C GLY A 293 1.18 23.46 -0.51
N ASN A 294 2.27 23.36 0.26
CA ASN A 294 3.61 23.68 -0.25
C ASN A 294 4.19 22.50 -1.06
N VAL A 295 4.94 22.79 -2.13
CA VAL A 295 5.57 21.80 -3.00
C VAL A 295 7.08 22.06 -3.09
N GLY A 296 7.90 21.12 -2.61
CA GLY A 296 9.36 21.18 -2.69
C GLY A 296 10.05 20.84 -1.38
N ILE A 297 11.03 21.63 -0.94
CA ILE A 297 11.85 21.30 0.24
C ILE A 297 11.91 22.48 1.22
N PHE A 298 11.72 22.22 2.53
CA PHE A 298 11.85 23.20 3.62
C PHE A 298 10.98 24.47 3.46
N ASN A 299 9.89 24.42 2.69
CA ASN A 299 8.99 25.57 2.60
C ASN A 299 8.10 25.65 3.86
N SER A 300 7.81 26.86 4.32
CA SER A 300 6.92 27.12 5.46
C SER A 300 5.82 28.12 5.09
N GLY A 301 4.61 27.89 5.58
CA GLY A 301 3.43 28.72 5.31
C GLY A 301 2.51 28.09 4.26
N ASN A 302 2.09 28.81 3.22
CA ASN A 302 1.00 28.39 2.35
C ASN A 302 1.35 28.43 0.84
N HIS A 303 1.03 27.36 0.10
CA HIS A 303 1.01 27.30 -1.37
C HIS A 303 2.31 27.78 -2.05
N SER A 304 3.48 27.53 -1.46
CA SER A 304 4.77 27.89 -2.07
C SER A 304 5.38 26.73 -2.85
N PHE A 305 6.08 27.02 -3.95
CA PHE A 305 6.75 26.05 -4.81
C PHE A 305 8.27 26.30 -4.83
N GLY A 306 9.08 25.30 -4.49
CA GLY A 306 10.55 25.36 -4.58
C GLY A 306 11.25 25.02 -3.27
N PHE A 307 12.23 25.82 -2.86
CA PHE A 307 13.13 25.49 -1.75
C PHE A 307 13.17 26.63 -0.72
N GLU A 308 13.04 26.29 0.56
CA GLU A 308 13.24 27.22 1.69
C GLU A 308 12.41 28.51 1.63
N ASN A 309 11.26 28.51 0.95
CA ASN A 309 10.38 29.68 0.95
C ASN A 309 9.60 29.77 2.26
N SER A 310 9.44 30.97 2.81
CA SER A 310 8.64 31.25 4.00
C SER A 310 7.52 32.25 3.71
N GLY A 311 6.31 31.97 4.17
CA GLY A 311 5.14 32.83 3.94
C GLY A 311 4.16 32.21 2.95
N SER A 312 3.70 32.92 1.91
CA SER A 312 2.62 32.43 1.04
C SER A 312 2.86 32.64 -0.46
N PHE A 313 2.43 31.71 -1.30
CA PHE A 313 2.41 31.84 -2.77
C PHE A 313 3.76 32.21 -3.42
N SER A 314 4.89 31.82 -2.81
CA SER A 314 6.21 32.13 -3.35
C SER A 314 6.74 31.00 -4.23
N THR A 315 7.45 31.33 -5.31
CA THR A 315 8.03 30.38 -6.26
C THR A 315 9.54 30.59 -6.38
N GLY A 316 10.35 29.55 -6.20
CA GLY A 316 11.80 29.60 -6.35
C GLY A 316 12.55 29.25 -5.06
N PHE A 317 13.59 30.01 -4.70
CA PHE A 317 14.53 29.66 -3.63
C PHE A 317 14.63 30.76 -2.57
N THR A 318 14.42 30.37 -1.31
CA THR A 318 14.69 31.20 -0.13
C THR A 318 13.95 32.55 -0.17
N ASN A 319 12.72 32.59 -0.69
CA ASN A 319 11.90 33.79 -0.66
C ASN A 319 11.11 33.88 0.66
N SER A 320 10.91 35.08 1.20
CA SER A 320 10.14 35.34 2.42
C SER A 320 9.00 36.34 2.19
N GLY A 321 7.83 36.11 2.79
CA GLY A 321 6.66 36.96 2.62
C GLY A 321 5.64 36.38 1.64
N GLN A 322 5.02 37.18 0.77
CA GLN A 322 3.86 36.76 -0.02
C GLN A 322 4.06 37.01 -1.52
N GLY A 323 3.83 36.01 -2.37
CA GLY A 323 3.75 36.17 -3.83
C GLY A 323 5.09 36.42 -4.54
N ASN A 324 6.22 36.12 -3.92
CA ASN A 324 7.53 36.40 -4.50
C ASN A 324 7.96 35.30 -5.49
N THR A 325 8.58 35.66 -6.61
CA THR A 325 9.12 34.73 -7.60
C THR A 325 10.60 34.96 -7.85
N GLY A 326 11.42 33.92 -7.72
CA GLY A 326 12.86 33.96 -7.99
C GLY A 326 13.70 33.54 -6.79
N PHE A 327 14.73 34.32 -6.45
CA PHE A 327 15.72 33.96 -5.43
C PHE A 327 15.85 35.04 -4.36
N LEU A 328 15.85 34.66 -3.08
CA LEU A 328 16.20 35.55 -1.96
C LEU A 328 15.34 36.83 -1.85
N ASN A 329 14.12 36.83 -2.39
CA ASN A 329 13.24 38.00 -2.27
C ASN A 329 12.54 38.03 -0.91
N SER A 330 12.25 39.22 -0.38
CA SER A 330 11.54 39.44 0.87
C SER A 330 10.42 40.47 0.72
N GLY A 331 9.27 40.23 1.36
CA GLY A 331 8.11 41.12 1.32
C GLY A 331 7.01 40.63 0.37
N PHE A 332 6.43 41.51 -0.46
CA PHE A 332 5.21 41.23 -1.21
C PHE A 332 5.41 41.33 -2.74
N SER A 333 5.05 40.29 -3.49
CA SER A 333 4.95 40.28 -4.96
C SER A 333 6.20 40.76 -5.72
N ASN A 334 7.39 40.41 -5.25
CA ASN A 334 8.64 40.73 -5.94
C ASN A 334 9.01 39.65 -6.97
N PHE A 335 9.63 40.05 -8.08
CA PHE A 335 10.12 39.15 -9.13
C PHE A 335 11.63 39.35 -9.37
N GLY A 336 12.41 38.28 -9.33
CA GLY A 336 13.85 38.29 -9.65
C GLY A 336 14.71 37.89 -8.47
N VAL A 337 15.78 38.64 -8.17
CA VAL A 337 16.81 38.21 -7.21
C VAL A 337 17.03 39.25 -6.12
N GLY A 338 16.88 38.87 -4.85
CA GLY A 338 17.31 39.69 -3.72
C GLY A 338 16.52 40.98 -3.51
N ASN A 339 15.27 41.05 -3.99
CA ASN A 339 14.44 42.24 -3.79
C ASN A 339 13.79 42.24 -2.40
N GLY A 340 13.73 43.39 -1.72
CA GLY A 340 13.06 43.60 -0.44
C GLY A 340 11.96 44.65 -0.50
N GLY A 341 10.81 44.38 0.12
CA GLY A 341 9.65 45.27 0.13
C GLY A 341 8.55 44.80 -0.81
N SER A 342 7.92 45.67 -1.60
CA SER A 342 6.68 45.35 -2.33
C SER A 342 6.76 45.63 -3.84
N ASN A 343 6.31 44.69 -4.66
CA ASN A 343 6.12 44.87 -6.11
C ASN A 343 7.40 45.29 -6.87
N ASN A 344 8.57 44.81 -6.45
CA ASN A 344 9.82 45.11 -7.15
C ASN A 344 10.13 44.04 -8.21
N MET A 345 10.69 44.45 -9.35
CA MET A 345 11.10 43.54 -10.42
C MET A 345 12.57 43.77 -10.80
N GLY A 346 13.36 42.70 -10.84
CA GLY A 346 14.78 42.73 -11.20
C GLY A 346 15.66 42.25 -10.06
N MET A 347 16.74 42.98 -9.77
CA MET A 347 17.77 42.53 -8.83
C MET A 347 18.01 43.56 -7.73
N LEU A 348 18.08 43.09 -6.48
CA LEU A 348 18.57 43.87 -5.33
C LEU A 348 17.78 45.17 -5.08
N ASN A 349 16.48 45.19 -5.41
CA ASN A 349 15.63 46.37 -5.21
C ASN A 349 15.01 46.39 -3.81
N GLY A 350 15.05 47.52 -3.10
CA GLY A 350 14.46 47.78 -1.80
C GLY A 350 13.30 48.78 -1.85
N GLY A 351 12.25 48.59 -1.06
CA GLY A 351 11.11 49.52 -0.99
C GLY A 351 9.95 49.03 -1.86
N SER A 352 9.25 49.93 -2.55
CA SER A 352 8.00 49.59 -3.25
C SER A 352 8.03 50.02 -4.71
N GLN A 353 7.53 49.17 -5.61
CA GLN A 353 7.32 49.45 -7.04
C GLN A 353 8.59 49.82 -7.81
N ASN A 354 9.74 49.23 -7.49
CA ASN A 354 10.98 49.49 -8.22
C ASN A 354 11.25 48.48 -9.36
N PHE A 355 11.88 48.93 -10.43
CA PHE A 355 12.22 48.08 -11.58
C PHE A 355 13.70 48.21 -11.97
N GLY A 356 14.38 47.10 -12.24
CA GLY A 356 15.79 47.10 -12.66
C GLY A 356 16.71 46.60 -11.56
N MET A 357 17.89 47.21 -11.42
CA MET A 357 18.92 46.74 -10.48
C MET A 357 19.23 47.78 -9.42
N GLY A 358 19.22 47.38 -8.14
CA GLY A 358 19.74 48.18 -7.04
C GLY A 358 18.88 49.37 -6.62
N ASN A 359 17.58 49.34 -6.91
CA ASN A 359 16.68 50.43 -6.56
C ASN A 359 16.38 50.52 -5.08
N SER A 360 16.12 51.72 -4.56
CA SER A 360 15.69 51.89 -3.17
C SER A 360 14.64 52.99 -3.02
N GLY A 361 13.45 52.67 -2.51
CA GLY A 361 12.40 53.66 -2.20
C GLY A 361 11.08 53.31 -2.86
N PHE A 362 10.22 54.32 -3.07
CA PHE A 362 8.95 54.16 -3.77
C PHE A 362 9.14 54.61 -5.22
N GLN A 363 9.04 53.66 -6.15
CA GLN A 363 9.24 53.89 -7.58
C GLN A 363 10.66 54.45 -7.83
N ASN A 364 11.69 53.64 -8.05
CA ASN A 364 13.03 54.05 -8.53
C ASN A 364 13.48 53.08 -9.63
N THR A 365 14.51 53.40 -10.41
CA THR A 365 14.95 52.54 -11.56
C THR A 365 16.49 52.51 -11.92
N GLY A 366 17.46 52.17 -11.05
CA GLY A 366 18.80 51.63 -11.38
C GLY A 366 19.93 52.54 -11.91
N SER A 367 20.42 52.24 -13.11
CA SER A 367 20.70 53.28 -14.11
C SER A 367 19.41 53.34 -14.91
N GLY A 368 18.84 54.52 -15.12
CA GLY A 368 17.48 54.62 -15.65
C GLY A 368 16.39 55.05 -14.66
N ASN A 369 16.74 55.65 -13.50
CA ASN A 369 15.91 55.70 -12.27
C ASN A 369 14.59 56.39 -12.46
N ALA A 370 13.48 55.82 -12.01
CA ALA A 370 12.17 56.38 -12.28
C ALA A 370 11.15 56.26 -11.17
N GLY A 371 10.48 57.39 -10.89
CA GLY A 371 10.05 57.70 -9.53
C GLY A 371 9.73 59.14 -9.20
N SER A 372 9.26 59.36 -7.97
CA SER A 372 9.19 60.73 -7.43
C SER A 372 10.59 61.36 -7.36
N LEU A 373 11.59 60.58 -6.99
CA LEU A 373 12.97 61.00 -6.83
C LEU A 373 13.85 59.95 -7.52
N ASN A 374 14.63 60.36 -8.53
CA ASN A 374 15.37 59.44 -9.40
C ASN A 374 16.84 59.71 -9.44
N THR A 375 17.64 58.72 -9.03
CA THR A 375 19.03 58.97 -8.64
C THR A 375 20.00 57.93 -9.18
N GLY A 376 20.99 58.35 -9.98
CA GLY A 376 21.73 57.49 -10.93
C GLY A 376 21.80 58.08 -12.35
N ASP A 377 22.19 57.29 -13.33
CA ASP A 377 22.53 57.77 -14.66
C ASP A 377 21.54 57.24 -15.73
N PHE A 378 21.12 58.12 -16.65
CA PHE A 378 19.97 57.98 -17.56
C PHE A 378 18.57 58.00 -16.90
N ASN A 379 18.40 58.76 -15.82
CA ASN A 379 17.27 58.70 -14.89
C ASN A 379 16.16 59.73 -15.04
N ALA A 380 14.91 59.35 -14.78
CA ALA A 380 13.74 60.17 -15.02
C ALA A 380 12.54 60.13 -14.05
N GLY A 381 11.98 61.30 -13.70
CA GLY A 381 10.78 61.52 -12.87
C GLY A 381 10.77 62.86 -12.08
N ASN A 382 10.20 63.01 -10.88
CA ASN A 382 9.94 64.39 -10.39
C ASN A 382 11.24 65.15 -10.03
N PHE A 383 12.07 64.64 -9.14
CA PHE A 383 13.41 65.18 -8.89
C PHE A 383 14.45 64.17 -9.39
N ASN A 384 15.24 64.49 -10.41
CA ASN A 384 16.22 63.56 -11.01
C ASN A 384 17.66 64.04 -10.82
N THR A 385 18.56 63.12 -10.54
CA THR A 385 19.94 63.42 -10.15
C THR A 385 20.92 62.41 -10.72
N GLY A 386 21.92 62.88 -11.49
CA GLY A 386 22.95 62.07 -12.17
C GLY A 386 23.09 62.41 -13.67
N TRP A 387 23.65 61.52 -14.50
CA TRP A 387 24.09 61.85 -15.87
C TRP A 387 23.15 61.37 -16.99
N GLY A 388 22.67 62.25 -17.87
CA GLY A 388 21.75 61.89 -18.97
C GLY A 388 20.28 61.77 -18.52
N ASN A 389 19.86 62.58 -17.55
CA ASN A 389 18.65 62.39 -16.74
C ASN A 389 17.50 63.34 -17.09
N SER A 390 16.24 62.98 -16.88
CA SER A 390 15.10 63.78 -17.35
C SER A 390 13.83 63.82 -16.50
N GLY A 391 13.28 65.01 -16.18
CA GLY A 391 11.98 65.18 -15.47
C GLY A 391 11.78 66.52 -14.74
N ALA A 392 11.03 66.64 -13.64
CA ALA A 392 10.52 67.96 -13.23
C ALA A 392 11.59 68.93 -12.69
N SER A 393 12.43 68.52 -11.72
CA SER A 393 13.65 69.20 -11.30
C SER A 393 14.84 68.27 -11.52
N ASN A 394 15.78 68.60 -12.40
CA ASN A 394 16.93 67.75 -12.75
C ASN A 394 18.25 68.42 -12.38
N THR A 395 19.19 67.66 -11.85
CA THR A 395 20.53 68.17 -11.53
C THR A 395 21.61 67.12 -11.86
N GLY A 396 22.66 67.53 -12.56
CA GLY A 396 23.58 66.60 -13.22
C GLY A 396 24.10 67.13 -14.57
N GLY A 397 24.25 66.29 -15.60
CA GLY A 397 24.80 66.70 -16.90
C GLY A 397 24.22 65.97 -18.12
N PHE A 398 23.97 66.69 -19.23
CA PHE A 398 23.16 66.25 -20.39
C PHE A 398 21.72 65.85 -19.99
N ASP A 399 21.13 66.62 -19.07
CA ASP A 399 19.83 66.39 -18.45
C ASP A 399 18.71 67.24 -19.07
N ALA A 400 17.46 66.77 -19.06
CA ALA A 400 16.33 67.43 -19.73
C ALA A 400 15.04 67.50 -18.86
N GLY A 401 14.40 68.67 -18.73
CA GLY A 401 13.11 68.83 -18.01
C GLY A 401 12.86 70.23 -17.42
N ASN A 402 11.96 70.43 -16.44
CA ASN A 402 11.39 71.77 -16.14
C ASN A 402 12.36 72.74 -15.42
N LEU A 403 12.93 72.36 -14.27
CA LEU A 403 13.99 73.09 -13.55
C LEU A 403 15.28 72.28 -13.63
N ASN A 404 16.20 72.64 -14.53
CA ASN A 404 17.49 71.95 -14.70
C ASN A 404 18.63 72.84 -14.18
N THR A 405 19.33 72.40 -13.14
CA THR A 405 20.41 73.19 -12.51
C THR A 405 21.83 72.74 -12.91
N GLY A 406 21.95 71.79 -13.84
CA GLY A 406 23.20 71.20 -14.34
C GLY A 406 23.68 71.69 -15.72
N PHE A 407 24.75 71.10 -16.28
CA PHE A 407 25.34 71.50 -17.58
C PHE A 407 24.77 70.70 -18.78
N GLY A 408 24.69 71.30 -19.98
CA GLY A 408 24.09 70.64 -21.18
C GLY A 408 22.55 70.62 -21.23
N SER A 409 21.89 71.45 -20.40
CA SER A 409 20.42 71.60 -20.28
C SER A 409 19.81 72.48 -21.40
N ALA A 410 18.59 72.15 -21.84
CA ALA A 410 17.85 72.91 -22.86
C ALA A 410 17.07 74.16 -22.35
N ILE A 411 17.00 74.41 -21.04
CA ILE A 411 16.21 75.51 -20.44
C ILE A 411 17.00 76.19 -19.28
N THR A 412 16.98 77.54 -19.19
CA THR A 412 17.74 78.39 -18.21
C THR A 412 16.79 79.12 -17.22
N PRO A 413 16.96 79.08 -15.87
CA PRO A 413 16.01 79.68 -14.90
C PRO A 413 16.19 81.20 -14.64
N ALA A 414 15.21 81.85 -14.00
CA ALA A 414 15.25 83.28 -13.66
C ALA A 414 16.40 83.64 -12.69
N GLY A 415 17.21 84.66 -13.05
CA GLY A 415 18.37 85.14 -12.26
C GLY A 415 19.76 84.78 -12.83
N VAL A 416 19.83 84.11 -13.98
CA VAL A 416 21.10 83.73 -14.65
C VAL A 416 21.48 84.77 -15.73
N LYS A 417 22.71 85.30 -15.68
CA LYS A 417 23.16 86.49 -16.46
C LYS A 417 23.87 86.23 -17.79
N ASN A 418 24.20 84.98 -18.11
CA ASN A 418 24.81 84.59 -19.39
C ASN A 418 24.27 83.22 -19.83
N SER A 419 24.08 83.00 -21.13
CA SER A 419 23.65 81.70 -21.71
C SER A 419 24.47 81.34 -22.97
N GLY A 420 24.58 80.04 -23.30
CA GLY A 420 25.37 79.57 -24.45
C GLY A 420 26.83 79.19 -24.10
N PHE A 421 27.70 79.08 -25.10
CA PHE A 421 29.07 78.53 -24.94
C PHE A 421 30.15 79.58 -25.27
N GLY A 422 31.15 79.70 -24.40
CA GLY A 422 32.37 80.49 -24.68
C GLY A 422 32.22 82.02 -24.68
N ASN A 423 31.14 82.57 -24.10
CA ASN A 423 30.94 84.03 -23.98
C ASN A 423 31.76 84.63 -22.83
N THR A 424 32.33 85.83 -23.02
CA THR A 424 33.10 86.56 -22.00
C THR A 424 32.55 87.97 -21.77
N GLY A 425 32.04 88.26 -20.57
CA GLY A 425 31.45 89.54 -20.20
C GLY A 425 30.08 89.42 -19.50
N LEU A 426 29.24 90.45 -19.61
CA LEU A 426 27.93 90.54 -18.94
C LEU A 426 26.77 90.54 -19.95
N ASP A 427 25.61 90.01 -19.54
CA ASP A 427 24.34 90.03 -20.27
C ASP A 427 24.45 89.54 -21.73
N SER A 428 25.16 88.42 -21.92
CA SER A 428 25.51 87.91 -23.25
C SER A 428 24.93 86.51 -23.54
N SER A 429 24.50 86.30 -24.80
CA SER A 429 23.91 85.03 -25.29
C SER A 429 24.47 84.59 -26.65
N GLY A 430 24.50 83.29 -26.93
CA GLY A 430 25.01 82.73 -28.19
C GLY A 430 26.39 82.08 -28.04
N PHE A 431 27.28 82.25 -29.03
CA PHE A 431 28.58 81.55 -29.07
C PHE A 431 29.76 82.52 -29.24
N PHE A 432 30.74 82.42 -28.35
CA PHE A 432 32.03 83.12 -28.44
C PHE A 432 31.93 84.65 -28.60
N ASN A 433 30.94 85.28 -27.97
CA ASN A 433 30.84 86.75 -27.93
C ASN A 433 31.70 87.34 -26.81
N SER A 434 32.17 88.58 -26.99
CA SER A 434 33.01 89.29 -26.02
C SER A 434 32.55 90.73 -25.79
N GLY A 435 32.33 91.11 -24.53
CA GLY A 435 31.90 92.48 -24.15
C GLY A 435 30.60 92.51 -23.35
N GLY A 436 29.76 93.53 -23.53
CA GLY A 436 28.52 93.73 -22.76
C GLY A 436 27.28 93.82 -23.67
N ASP A 437 26.17 93.21 -23.25
CA ASP A 437 24.89 93.20 -23.97
C ASP A 437 25.01 92.65 -25.41
N THR A 438 25.68 91.51 -25.59
CA THR A 438 25.96 90.93 -26.91
C THR A 438 25.13 89.67 -27.20
N SER A 439 24.69 89.49 -28.45
CA SER A 439 23.90 88.32 -28.88
C SER A 439 24.30 87.83 -30.28
N GLY A 440 24.36 86.51 -30.49
CA GLY A 440 24.69 85.93 -31.80
C GLY A 440 26.04 85.20 -31.81
N PHE A 441 26.89 85.45 -32.82
CA PHE A 441 28.16 84.72 -32.99
C PHE A 441 29.34 85.67 -33.20
N GLN A 442 30.37 85.55 -32.36
CA GLN A 442 31.63 86.30 -32.44
C GLN A 442 31.47 87.84 -32.51
N ASN A 443 30.45 88.39 -31.85
CA ASN A 443 30.32 89.84 -31.72
C ASN A 443 31.27 90.38 -30.63
N ALA A 444 31.84 91.54 -30.88
CA ALA A 444 32.86 92.15 -30.01
C ALA A 444 32.62 93.66 -29.82
N GLY A 445 32.00 94.04 -28.71
CA GLY A 445 31.68 95.45 -28.43
C GLY A 445 31.19 95.68 -27.00
N LEU A 446 31.21 96.94 -26.57
CA LEU A 446 30.92 97.31 -25.17
C LEU A 446 29.43 97.57 -24.89
N ALA A 447 28.60 97.68 -25.93
CA ALA A 447 27.17 97.92 -25.79
C ALA A 447 26.39 97.36 -27.00
N PHE A 448 25.36 96.55 -26.75
CA PHE A 448 24.31 96.16 -27.70
C PHE A 448 24.80 95.77 -29.11
N GLU A 449 25.43 94.61 -29.23
CA GLU A 449 25.84 94.04 -30.51
C GLU A 449 25.01 92.79 -30.82
N SER A 450 24.35 92.73 -31.99
CA SER A 450 23.50 91.60 -32.36
C SER A 450 23.72 91.13 -33.79
N GLY A 451 23.91 89.82 -33.98
CA GLY A 451 24.08 89.19 -35.30
C GLY A 451 25.41 88.46 -35.44
N PHE A 452 26.16 88.69 -36.51
CA PHE A 452 27.41 87.97 -36.80
C PHE A 452 28.59 88.92 -36.96
N ARG A 453 29.62 88.76 -36.12
CA ARG A 453 30.90 89.49 -36.20
C ARG A 453 30.76 91.01 -36.29
N ASN A 454 29.78 91.59 -35.60
CA ASN A 454 29.73 93.03 -35.41
C ASN A 454 30.76 93.45 -34.37
N SER A 455 31.29 94.66 -34.54
CA SER A 455 32.30 95.21 -33.64
C SER A 455 32.19 96.72 -33.50
N GLY A 456 32.53 97.24 -32.33
CA GLY A 456 32.52 98.68 -32.10
C GLY A 456 31.95 99.05 -30.74
N ASN A 457 31.36 100.24 -30.68
CA ASN A 457 31.05 100.91 -29.42
C ASN A 457 29.55 101.16 -29.20
N GLY A 458 28.67 100.31 -29.75
CA GLY A 458 27.23 100.44 -29.47
C GLY A 458 26.29 100.21 -30.64
N ASN A 459 25.25 99.40 -30.43
CA ASN A 459 24.02 99.36 -31.24
C ASN A 459 24.18 98.91 -32.70
N ASN A 460 25.07 97.95 -32.97
CA ASN A 460 25.15 97.37 -34.30
C ASN A 460 24.31 96.08 -34.42
N VAL A 461 23.51 96.01 -35.47
CA VAL A 461 22.61 94.88 -35.76
C VAL A 461 22.84 94.39 -37.18
N GLY A 462 23.17 93.10 -37.34
CA GLY A 462 23.33 92.47 -38.66
C GLY A 462 24.66 91.75 -38.81
N ILE A 463 25.35 91.91 -39.94
CA ILE A 463 26.53 91.08 -40.27
C ILE A 463 27.74 91.97 -40.55
N GLY A 464 28.81 91.80 -39.80
CA GLY A 464 30.12 92.39 -40.09
C GLY A 464 30.14 93.91 -40.05
N ASN A 465 29.27 94.54 -39.26
CA ASN A 465 29.28 95.99 -39.08
C ASN A 465 30.42 96.41 -38.14
N SER A 466 31.05 97.56 -38.42
CA SER A 466 32.14 98.09 -37.58
C SER A 466 31.97 99.58 -37.27
N GLY A 467 31.59 99.91 -36.03
CA GLY A 467 31.29 101.28 -35.63
C GLY A 467 30.18 101.38 -34.58
N SER A 468 29.25 102.31 -34.74
CA SER A 468 28.12 102.50 -33.81
C SER A 468 26.81 102.83 -34.52
N PHE A 469 25.69 102.33 -33.98
CA PHE A 469 24.33 102.52 -34.52
C PHE A 469 24.16 101.98 -35.94
N LEU A 470 24.87 100.91 -36.31
CA LEU A 470 24.86 100.37 -37.66
C LEU A 470 23.83 99.25 -37.81
N ALA A 471 22.98 99.28 -38.84
CA ALA A 471 22.03 98.21 -39.12
C ALA A 471 22.19 97.66 -40.54
N GLY A 472 22.32 96.34 -40.68
CA GLY A 472 22.42 95.66 -41.98
C GLY A 472 23.76 94.95 -42.18
N ILE A 473 24.35 95.01 -43.37
CA ILE A 473 25.50 94.16 -43.72
C ILE A 473 26.71 95.03 -44.07
N GLY A 474 27.81 94.85 -43.35
CA GLY A 474 29.12 95.41 -43.69
C GLY A 474 29.17 96.94 -43.66
N ASN A 475 28.30 97.59 -42.89
CA ASN A 475 28.37 99.04 -42.72
C ASN A 475 29.53 99.40 -41.78
N THR A 476 30.08 100.59 -41.96
CA THR A 476 31.14 101.14 -41.10
C THR A 476 30.85 102.59 -40.73
N GLY A 477 31.35 103.07 -39.59
CA GLY A 477 31.14 104.46 -39.16
C GLY A 477 30.00 104.61 -38.16
N PHE A 478 29.10 105.58 -38.36
CA PHE A 478 28.06 105.93 -37.39
C PHE A 478 26.67 106.06 -38.03
N ASP A 479 25.67 105.38 -37.45
CA ASP A 479 24.25 105.51 -37.81
C ASP A 479 23.96 105.26 -39.30
N ASN A 480 24.50 104.16 -39.82
CA ASN A 480 24.27 103.74 -41.20
C ASN A 480 23.35 102.51 -41.24
N ILE A 481 22.34 102.55 -42.10
CA ILE A 481 21.32 101.50 -42.25
C ILE A 481 21.32 100.96 -43.68
N GLY A 482 21.69 99.71 -43.87
CA GLY A 482 21.60 99.01 -45.15
C GLY A 482 22.83 98.16 -45.44
N ILE A 483 23.41 98.23 -46.65
CA ILE A 483 24.47 97.30 -47.06
C ILE A 483 25.71 98.08 -47.52
N GLY A 484 26.83 97.91 -46.83
CA GLY A 484 28.13 98.42 -47.25
C GLY A 484 28.22 99.96 -47.25
N ASN A 485 27.43 100.63 -46.42
CA ASN A 485 27.51 102.07 -46.24
C ASN A 485 28.69 102.42 -45.30
N SER A 486 29.36 103.53 -45.55
CA SER A 486 30.46 104.04 -44.70
C SER A 486 30.23 105.51 -44.31
N ASN A 487 30.94 106.02 -43.31
CA ASN A 487 30.80 107.37 -42.75
C ASN A 487 29.53 107.54 -41.89
N VAL A 488 28.70 108.58 -42.10
CA VAL A 488 27.69 108.99 -41.12
C VAL A 488 26.29 109.15 -41.75
N PHE A 489 25.25 108.65 -41.07
CA PHE A 489 23.82 108.89 -41.37
C PHE A 489 23.35 108.42 -42.77
N ASN A 490 23.93 107.34 -43.29
CA ASN A 490 23.60 106.83 -44.62
C ASN A 490 22.58 105.69 -44.58
N SER A 491 21.64 105.68 -45.52
CA SER A 491 20.67 104.61 -45.71
C SER A 491 20.66 104.01 -47.12
N GLY A 492 20.47 102.70 -47.26
CA GLY A 492 20.45 102.01 -48.56
C GLY A 492 21.73 101.21 -48.84
N ILE A 493 22.32 101.24 -50.04
CA ILE A 493 23.42 100.33 -50.40
C ILE A 493 24.64 101.09 -50.93
N GLY A 494 25.81 100.89 -50.33
CA GLY A 494 27.11 101.31 -50.86
C GLY A 494 27.38 102.82 -50.86
N ASN A 495 26.61 103.58 -50.07
CA ASN A 495 26.79 105.02 -49.91
C ASN A 495 28.03 105.32 -49.06
N SER A 496 28.77 106.36 -49.42
CA SER A 496 29.99 106.75 -48.68
C SER A 496 30.16 108.25 -48.51
N GLY A 497 29.12 109.07 -48.69
CA GLY A 497 29.07 110.47 -48.22
C GLY A 497 28.55 110.54 -46.78
N ASN A 498 27.97 111.66 -46.38
CA ASN A 498 27.20 111.82 -45.14
C ASN A 498 25.74 112.18 -45.45
N ASP A 499 24.78 111.71 -44.64
CA ASP A 499 23.33 111.98 -44.79
C ASP A 499 22.73 111.51 -46.14
N ASP A 500 23.25 110.41 -46.70
CA ASP A 500 22.80 109.87 -48.00
C ASP A 500 21.67 108.84 -47.89
N SER A 501 20.82 108.76 -48.92
CA SER A 501 19.83 107.69 -49.09
C SER A 501 19.82 107.11 -50.51
N GLY A 502 19.60 105.79 -50.63
CA GLY A 502 19.53 105.10 -51.93
C GLY A 502 20.76 104.26 -52.21
N PHE A 503 21.33 104.30 -53.41
CA PHE A 503 22.37 103.35 -53.84
C PHE A 503 23.61 104.06 -54.40
N PHE A 504 24.77 103.77 -53.82
CA PHE A 504 26.11 104.13 -54.29
C PHE A 504 26.39 105.64 -54.45
N ASN A 505 25.75 106.49 -53.66
CA ASN A 505 26.07 107.92 -53.60
C ASN A 505 27.43 108.14 -52.93
N LYS A 506 28.21 109.11 -53.42
CA LYS A 506 29.59 109.35 -52.96
C LYS A 506 29.85 110.74 -52.35
N ARG A 507 28.86 111.64 -52.36
CA ARG A 507 28.92 112.99 -51.78
C ARG A 507 27.83 113.16 -50.74
N ASP A 508 27.85 114.26 -49.99
CA ASP A 508 26.95 114.45 -48.85
C ASP A 508 25.53 114.92 -49.25
N ALA A 509 24.54 114.53 -48.44
CA ALA A 509 23.12 114.90 -48.50
C ALA A 509 22.41 114.54 -49.81
N GLN A 510 22.72 113.38 -50.39
CA GLN A 510 22.15 112.91 -51.65
C GLN A 510 21.05 111.86 -51.45
N SER A 511 20.05 111.86 -52.35
CA SER A 511 19.04 110.80 -52.45
C SER A 511 18.94 110.28 -53.88
N GLY A 512 18.99 108.96 -54.11
CA GLY A 512 18.87 108.36 -55.46
C GLY A 512 19.84 107.22 -55.76
N PHE A 513 20.29 107.09 -57.01
CA PHE A 513 21.20 106.04 -57.49
C PHE A 513 22.41 106.66 -58.21
N LEU A 514 23.64 106.37 -57.74
CA LEU A 514 24.95 106.78 -58.30
C LEU A 514 25.22 108.29 -58.40
N ASN A 515 24.85 109.08 -57.38
CA ASN A 515 25.12 110.53 -57.36
C ASN A 515 26.48 110.94 -56.77
#